data_AF-A0A9E1DUI1-F1
#
_entry.id   AF-A0A9E1DUI1-F1
#
_cell.length_a   1.000
_cell.length_b   1.000
_cell.length_c   1.000
_cell.angle_alpha   90.00
_cell.angle_beta   90.00
_cell.angle_gamma   90.00
#
_symmetry.space_group_name_H-M   'P 1'
#
loop_
_entity.id
_entity.type
_entity.pdbx_description
1 polymer ?
#
loop_
_entity_poly.entity_id
_entity_poly.type
_entity_poly.pdbx_seq_one_letter_code
_entity_poly.pdbx_strand_id
1 'polypeptide(L)'
;DKEGILDAPRRRLDNLASFIETHSERLDQLLEAMVAYRTRLRDFRIKLGLIGGLLCLICGGAAVLAGISVGIFGGFTDPIAVSAGIGALLLFLFLWRVGPMGFFVRVCHNRSLKNIDRLIPLETQTRRDTWQVIRPVVLRYLEKTGGRFPLKTVKNEYNRVHRIYAEGAREVRKALNELAGIKPDQSVFDGLSSPIRDEAIPPEPETENPEAAETADCLSQKQS
;
A
#
# COMPACT_ATOMS: atom_id res chain seq x y z
N ASP A 1 22.12 26.13 -35.26
CA ASP A 1 22.07 25.76 -33.83
C ASP A 1 20.70 25.92 -33.14
N LYS A 2 19.56 25.85 -33.85
CA LYS A 2 18.21 25.93 -33.24
C LYS A 2 17.56 24.57 -32.98
N GLU A 3 18.02 23.51 -33.65
CA GLU A 3 17.47 22.16 -33.53
C GLU A 3 17.81 21.50 -32.18
N GLY A 4 18.98 21.78 -31.60
CA GLY A 4 19.37 21.24 -30.29
C GLY A 4 18.61 21.83 -29.09
N ILE A 5 17.99 23.01 -29.24
CA ILE A 5 17.26 23.70 -28.16
C ILE A 5 15.82 23.17 -28.03
N LEU A 6 15.22 22.72 -29.14
CA LEU A 6 13.88 22.12 -29.17
C LEU A 6 13.86 20.64 -28.72
N ASP A 7 15.02 19.97 -28.73
CA ASP A 7 15.15 18.58 -28.32
C ASP A 7 15.14 18.42 -26.78
N ALA A 8 15.60 19.43 -26.05
CA ALA A 8 15.66 19.43 -24.58
C ALA A 8 14.28 19.29 -23.88
N PRO A 9 13.21 20.03 -24.28
CA PRO A 9 11.88 19.86 -23.69
C PRO A 9 11.19 18.56 -24.11
N ARG A 10 11.42 18.09 -25.35
CA ARG A 10 10.82 16.84 -25.85
C ARG A 10 11.35 15.62 -25.12
N ARG A 11 12.67 15.59 -24.88
CA ARG A 11 13.34 14.54 -24.09
C ARG A 11 12.87 14.51 -22.63
N ARG A 12 12.52 15.66 -22.05
CA ARG A 12 11.92 15.73 -20.70
C ARG A 12 10.53 15.12 -20.64
N LEU A 13 9.72 15.31 -21.68
CA LEU A 13 8.37 14.76 -21.75
C LEU A 13 8.38 13.24 -21.92
N ASP A 14 9.25 12.71 -22.78
CA ASP A 14 9.43 11.26 -22.92
C ASP A 14 9.96 10.62 -21.63
N ASN A 15 10.91 11.28 -20.96
CA ASN A 15 11.39 10.84 -19.65
C ASN A 15 10.27 10.84 -18.59
N LEU A 16 9.36 11.82 -18.63
CA LEU A 16 8.25 11.90 -17.69
C LEU A 16 7.20 10.81 -17.97
N ALA A 17 6.87 10.57 -19.24
CA ALA A 17 5.98 9.48 -19.62
C ALA A 17 6.54 8.11 -19.20
N SER A 18 7.83 7.86 -19.45
CA SER A 18 8.52 6.63 -19.05
C SER A 18 8.62 6.49 -17.53
N PHE A 19 8.85 7.59 -16.81
CA PHE A 19 8.84 7.61 -15.34
C PHE A 19 7.46 7.25 -14.78
N ILE A 20 6.38 7.83 -15.31
CA ILE A 20 5.01 7.52 -14.88
C ILE A 20 4.70 6.05 -15.15
N GLU A 21 5.01 5.54 -16.33
CA GLU A 21 4.79 4.13 -16.73
C GLU A 21 5.51 3.17 -15.76
N THR A 22 6.78 3.45 -15.46
CA THR A 22 7.56 2.64 -14.52
C THR A 22 7.01 2.75 -13.09
N HIS A 23 6.63 3.95 -12.64
CA HIS A 23 6.17 4.17 -11.27
C HIS A 23 4.79 3.56 -11.02
N SER A 24 3.92 3.62 -12.02
CA SER A 24 2.58 3.06 -11.96
C SER A 24 2.57 1.54 -12.05
N GLU A 25 3.41 0.93 -12.89
CA GLU A 25 3.62 -0.53 -12.89
C GLU A 25 4.06 -1.01 -11.50
N ARG A 26 4.95 -0.26 -10.83
CA ARG A 26 5.38 -0.57 -9.46
C ARG A 26 4.25 -0.46 -8.44
N LEU A 27 3.41 0.57 -8.54
CA LEU A 27 2.27 0.74 -7.64
C LEU A 27 1.21 -0.35 -7.85
N ASP A 28 0.96 -0.73 -9.09
CA ASP A 28 0.04 -1.81 -9.45
C ASP A 28 0.48 -3.14 -8.82
N GLN A 29 1.74 -3.51 -9.06
CA GLN A 29 2.36 -4.71 -8.50
C GLN A 29 2.38 -4.71 -6.96
N LEU A 30 2.61 -3.54 -6.33
CA LEU A 30 2.56 -3.35 -4.87
C LEU A 30 1.16 -3.65 -4.32
N LEU A 31 0.14 -3.03 -4.91
CA LEU A 31 -1.26 -3.15 -4.48
C LEU A 31 -1.78 -4.57 -4.73
N GLU A 32 -1.40 -5.18 -5.86
CA GLU A 32 -1.69 -6.58 -6.16
C GLU A 32 -1.10 -7.52 -5.09
N ALA A 33 0.14 -7.26 -4.64
CA ALA A 33 0.77 -8.00 -3.54
C ALA A 33 -0.07 -7.93 -2.26
N MET A 34 -0.55 -6.74 -1.91
CA MET A 34 -1.34 -6.50 -0.69
C MET A 34 -2.73 -7.17 -0.77
N VAL A 35 -3.37 -7.13 -1.93
CA VAL A 35 -4.65 -7.83 -2.18
C VAL A 35 -4.45 -9.34 -2.11
N ALA A 36 -3.41 -9.88 -2.76
CA ALA A 36 -3.10 -11.30 -2.76
C ALA A 36 -2.79 -11.81 -1.35
N TYR A 37 -1.95 -11.08 -0.60
CA TYR A 37 -1.64 -11.37 0.80
C TYR A 37 -2.93 -11.53 1.62
N ARG A 38 -3.83 -10.56 1.47
CA ARG A 38 -5.02 -10.49 2.30
C ARG A 38 -6.11 -11.47 1.90
N THR A 39 -6.22 -11.78 0.62
CA THR A 39 -7.09 -12.84 0.12
C THR A 39 -6.66 -14.18 0.72
N ARG A 40 -5.36 -14.50 0.67
CA ARG A 40 -4.81 -15.71 1.33
C ARG A 40 -5.08 -15.74 2.83
N LEU A 41 -4.92 -14.60 3.51
CA LEU A 41 -5.19 -14.53 4.95
C LEU A 41 -6.68 -14.76 5.28
N ARG A 42 -7.59 -14.25 4.43
CA ARG A 42 -9.03 -14.47 4.58
C ARG A 42 -9.40 -15.92 4.32
N ASP A 43 -8.89 -16.51 3.25
CA ASP A 43 -9.16 -17.90 2.91
C ASP A 43 -8.64 -18.84 3.99
N PHE A 44 -7.45 -18.55 4.54
CA PHE A 44 -6.90 -19.29 5.66
C PHE A 44 -7.77 -19.18 6.92
N ARG A 45 -8.27 -17.99 7.25
CA ARG A 45 -9.22 -17.81 8.36
C ARG A 45 -10.52 -18.58 8.13
N ILE A 46 -11.07 -18.56 6.92
CA ILE A 46 -12.30 -19.30 6.60
C ILE A 46 -12.06 -20.79 6.74
N LYS A 47 -10.97 -21.33 6.16
CA LYS A 47 -10.60 -22.75 6.28
C LYS A 47 -10.42 -23.16 7.74
N LEU A 48 -9.69 -22.37 8.53
CA LEU A 48 -9.47 -22.65 9.94
C LEU A 48 -10.76 -22.54 10.78
N GLY A 49 -11.64 -21.60 10.42
CA GLY A 49 -12.96 -21.47 11.03
C GLY A 49 -13.86 -22.67 10.72
N LEU A 50 -13.83 -23.19 9.49
CA LEU A 50 -14.57 -24.39 9.08
C LEU A 50 -14.05 -25.64 9.81
N ILE A 51 -12.72 -25.81 9.88
CA ILE A 51 -12.10 -26.92 10.64
C ILE A 51 -12.49 -26.83 12.11
N GLY A 52 -12.41 -25.64 12.70
CA GLY A 52 -12.87 -25.40 14.07
C GLY A 52 -14.34 -25.76 14.26
N GLY A 53 -15.22 -25.28 13.36
CA GLY A 53 -16.65 -25.58 13.40
C GLY A 53 -16.95 -27.07 13.32
N LEU A 54 -16.30 -27.80 12.42
CA LEU A 54 -16.41 -29.26 12.34
C LEU A 54 -15.94 -29.95 13.62
N LEU A 55 -14.83 -29.51 14.19
CA LEU A 55 -14.30 -30.07 15.43
C LEU A 55 -15.24 -29.81 16.62
N CYS A 56 -15.82 -28.61 16.71
CA CYS A 56 -16.83 -28.26 17.71
C CYS A 56 -18.08 -29.12 17.56
N LEU A 57 -18.54 -29.34 16.32
CA LEU A 57 -19.72 -30.14 16.01
C LEU A 57 -19.53 -31.61 16.45
N ILE A 58 -18.40 -32.20 16.10
CA ILE A 58 -18.06 -33.59 16.45
C ILE A 58 -17.94 -33.72 17.98
N CYS A 59 -17.25 -32.80 18.64
CA CYS A 59 -17.06 -32.83 20.09
C CYS A 59 -18.38 -32.65 20.85
N GLY A 60 -19.22 -31.68 20.43
CA GLY A 60 -20.54 -31.46 21.02
C GLY A 60 -21.48 -32.65 20.81
N GLY A 61 -21.51 -33.22 19.61
CA GLY A 61 -22.30 -34.42 19.32
C GLY A 61 -21.86 -35.64 20.13
N ALA A 62 -20.54 -35.87 20.24
CA ALA A 62 -19.98 -36.95 21.03
C ALA A 62 -20.28 -36.80 22.54
N ALA A 63 -20.23 -35.58 23.07
CA ALA A 63 -20.53 -35.32 24.48
C ALA A 63 -22.00 -35.63 24.84
N VAL A 64 -22.95 -35.27 23.97
CA VAL A 64 -24.37 -35.59 24.15
C VAL A 64 -24.61 -37.10 24.08
N LEU A 65 -24.04 -37.78 23.08
CA LEU A 65 -24.13 -39.24 22.94
C LEU A 65 -23.54 -39.97 24.16
N ALA A 66 -22.38 -39.53 24.64
CA ALA A 66 -21.74 -40.08 25.83
C ALA A 66 -22.62 -39.88 27.07
N GLY A 67 -23.18 -38.68 27.27
CA GLY A 67 -24.06 -38.39 28.41
C GLY A 67 -25.35 -39.22 28.42
N ILE A 68 -25.91 -39.52 27.24
CA ILE A 68 -27.05 -40.44 27.10
C ILE A 68 -26.62 -41.87 27.45
N SER A 69 -25.45 -42.32 26.99
CA SER A 69 -24.96 -43.68 27.27
C SER A 69 -24.69 -43.97 28.75
N VAL A 70 -24.31 -42.94 29.52
CA VAL A 70 -24.05 -43.03 30.96
C VAL A 70 -25.34 -42.84 31.79
N GLY A 71 -26.49 -42.56 31.16
CA GLY A 71 -27.78 -42.42 31.84
C GLY A 71 -27.96 -41.11 32.62
N ILE A 72 -27.10 -40.12 32.38
CA ILE A 72 -27.17 -38.78 33.01
C ILE A 72 -28.30 -37.95 32.39
N PHE A 73 -28.66 -38.22 31.13
CA PHE A 73 -29.70 -37.52 30.40
C PHE A 73 -30.81 -38.47 29.97
N GLY A 74 -32.08 -38.04 30.10
CA GLY A 74 -33.27 -38.84 29.79
C GLY A 74 -33.50 -39.10 28.29
N GLY A 75 -32.62 -38.62 27.41
CA GLY A 75 -32.70 -38.76 25.97
C GLY A 75 -32.46 -37.45 25.21
N PHE A 76 -32.62 -37.48 23.88
CA PHE A 76 -32.43 -36.31 23.02
C PHE A 76 -33.52 -35.22 23.18
N THR A 77 -34.64 -35.56 23.82
CA THR A 77 -35.79 -34.66 24.07
C THR A 77 -35.71 -33.94 25.40
N ASP A 78 -34.73 -34.28 26.25
CA ASP A 78 -34.57 -33.66 27.55
C ASP A 78 -34.00 -32.23 27.37
N PRO A 79 -34.73 -31.17 27.77
CA PRO A 79 -34.29 -29.79 27.59
C PRO A 79 -32.96 -29.48 28.29
N ILE A 80 -32.62 -30.22 29.35
CA ILE A 80 -31.36 -30.08 30.08
C ILE A 80 -30.19 -30.61 29.24
N ALA A 81 -30.37 -31.72 28.52
CA ALA A 81 -29.35 -32.29 27.65
C ALA A 81 -29.04 -31.39 26.45
N VAL A 82 -30.09 -30.83 25.83
CA VAL A 82 -29.97 -29.94 24.67
C VAL A 82 -29.29 -28.63 25.06
N SER A 83 -29.67 -28.02 26.19
CA SER A 83 -29.06 -26.77 26.66
C SER A 83 -27.60 -26.95 27.07
N ALA A 84 -27.26 -28.06 27.75
CA ALA A 84 -25.87 -28.38 28.10
C ALA A 84 -25.00 -28.58 26.84
N GLY A 85 -25.51 -29.29 25.83
CA GLY A 85 -24.81 -29.51 24.56
C GLY A 85 -24.55 -28.20 23.81
N ILE A 86 -25.57 -27.33 23.69
CA ILE A 86 -25.42 -26.00 23.05
C ILE A 86 -24.43 -25.13 23.82
N GLY A 87 -24.51 -25.10 25.15
CA GLY A 87 -23.60 -24.35 26.01
C GLY A 87 -22.14 -24.78 25.83
N ALA A 88 -21.89 -26.09 25.81
CA ALA A 88 -20.55 -26.65 25.57
C ALA A 88 -20.03 -26.28 24.17
N LEU A 89 -20.90 -26.31 23.15
CA LEU A 89 -20.55 -25.98 21.77
C LEU A 89 -20.15 -24.49 21.63
N LEU A 90 -20.90 -23.59 22.26
CA LEU A 90 -20.61 -22.16 22.27
C LEU A 90 -19.32 -21.85 23.03
N LEU A 91 -19.10 -22.47 24.20
CA LEU A 91 -17.87 -22.31 24.97
C LEU A 91 -16.65 -22.78 24.19
N PHE A 92 -16.72 -23.96 23.58
CA PHE A 92 -15.61 -24.51 22.80
C PHE A 92 -15.34 -23.69 21.53
N LEU A 93 -16.39 -23.21 20.85
CA LEU A 93 -16.25 -22.33 19.69
C LEU A 93 -15.65 -20.96 20.08
N PHE A 94 -16.06 -20.41 21.22
CA PHE A 94 -15.49 -19.18 21.77
C PHE A 94 -14.00 -19.37 22.08
N LEU A 95 -13.66 -20.46 22.75
CA LEU A 95 -12.27 -20.81 23.06
C LEU A 95 -11.43 -21.00 21.79
N TRP A 96 -11.99 -21.64 20.76
CA TRP A 96 -11.37 -21.79 19.44
C TRP A 96 -11.15 -20.45 18.72
N ARG A 97 -12.12 -19.53 18.83
CA ARG A 97 -12.03 -18.20 18.24
C ARG A 97 -10.96 -17.33 18.89
N VAL A 98 -10.77 -17.42 20.21
CA VAL A 98 -9.83 -16.57 20.95
C VAL A 98 -8.39 -17.08 20.84
N GLY A 99 -8.17 -18.40 20.98
CA GLY A 99 -6.82 -18.96 21.01
C GLY A 99 -6.25 -19.30 19.64
N PRO A 100 -6.59 -20.47 19.07
CA PRO A 100 -5.94 -21.00 17.88
C PRO A 100 -6.09 -20.07 16.67
N MET A 101 -7.24 -19.43 16.50
CA MET A 101 -7.46 -18.49 15.38
C MET A 101 -6.42 -17.36 15.37
N GLY A 102 -6.14 -16.75 16.53
CA GLY A 102 -5.14 -15.69 16.66
C GLY A 102 -3.71 -16.18 16.44
N PHE A 103 -3.38 -17.33 17.02
CA PHE A 103 -2.06 -17.96 16.87
C PHE A 103 -1.75 -18.32 15.42
N PHE A 104 -2.66 -19.04 14.75
CA PHE A 104 -2.46 -19.46 13.37
C PHE A 104 -2.45 -18.28 12.40
N VAL A 105 -3.21 -17.21 12.65
CA VAL A 105 -3.10 -15.97 11.87
C VAL A 105 -1.72 -15.34 12.01
N ARG A 106 -1.14 -15.33 13.22
CA ARG A 106 0.22 -14.83 13.46
C ARG A 106 1.27 -15.71 12.77
N VAL A 107 1.13 -17.03 12.85
CA VAL A 107 2.00 -17.99 12.14
C VAL A 107 1.88 -17.82 10.63
N CYS A 108 0.66 -17.67 10.11
CA CYS A 108 0.42 -17.41 8.69
C CYS A 108 1.05 -16.10 8.26
N HIS A 109 0.93 -15.03 9.06
CA HIS A 109 1.60 -13.75 8.80
C HIS A 109 3.13 -13.94 8.71
N ASN A 110 3.76 -14.57 9.70
CA ASN A 110 5.20 -14.84 9.68
C ASN A 110 5.62 -15.72 8.49
N ARG A 111 4.82 -16.73 8.14
CA ARG A 111 5.09 -17.62 7.00
C ARG A 111 4.91 -16.89 5.67
N SER A 112 3.93 -15.99 5.58
CA SER A 112 3.72 -15.14 4.41
C SER A 112 4.85 -14.13 4.23
N LEU A 113 5.36 -13.52 5.31
CA LEU A 113 6.52 -12.63 5.25
C LEU A 113 7.77 -13.36 4.73
N LYS A 114 8.00 -14.60 5.17
CA LYS A 114 9.11 -15.45 4.69
C LYS A 114 8.96 -15.89 3.23
N ASN A 115 7.73 -15.99 2.73
CA ASN A 115 7.42 -16.45 1.38
C ASN A 115 6.75 -15.35 0.54
N ILE A 116 7.16 -14.09 0.73
CA ILE A 116 6.63 -12.93 -0.01
C ILE A 116 6.72 -13.16 -1.53
N ASP A 117 7.80 -13.79 -2.00
CA ASP A 117 8.04 -14.07 -3.42
C ASP A 117 7.05 -15.09 -4.01
N ARG A 118 6.32 -15.83 -3.18
CA ARG A 118 5.27 -16.77 -3.63
C ARG A 118 3.88 -16.14 -3.61
N LEU A 119 3.71 -14.89 -3.18
CA LEU A 119 2.39 -14.24 -3.11
C LEU A 119 1.85 -13.91 -4.51
N ILE A 120 2.74 -13.56 -5.43
CA ILE A 120 2.40 -13.17 -6.80
C ILE A 120 3.00 -14.20 -7.77
N PRO A 121 2.27 -14.65 -8.79
CA PRO A 121 2.84 -15.49 -9.84
C PRO A 121 3.79 -14.65 -10.71
N LEU A 122 5.11 -14.73 -10.49
CA LEU A 122 6.09 -13.98 -11.27
C LEU A 122 6.40 -14.67 -12.61
N GLU A 123 5.44 -14.65 -13.53
CA GLU A 123 5.52 -15.35 -14.82
C GLU A 123 6.58 -14.73 -15.75
N THR A 124 6.69 -13.40 -15.78
CA THR A 124 7.55 -12.64 -16.70
C THR A 124 8.84 -12.13 -16.03
N GLN A 125 9.94 -12.04 -16.78
CA GLN A 125 11.24 -11.57 -16.28
C GLN A 125 11.21 -10.11 -15.81
N THR A 126 10.61 -9.21 -16.60
CA THR A 126 10.42 -7.80 -16.23
C THR A 126 9.66 -7.65 -14.91
N ARG A 127 8.66 -8.52 -14.69
CA ARG A 127 7.87 -8.57 -13.46
C ARG A 127 8.70 -9.00 -12.25
N ARG A 128 9.68 -9.89 -12.45
CA ARG A 128 10.64 -10.31 -11.40
C ARG A 128 11.57 -9.18 -11.01
N ASP A 129 12.10 -8.45 -11.97
CA ASP A 129 13.04 -7.35 -11.70
C ASP A 129 12.33 -6.19 -10.99
N THR A 130 11.13 -5.81 -11.46
CA THR A 130 10.27 -4.83 -10.79
C THR A 130 9.89 -5.27 -9.37
N TRP A 131 9.60 -6.55 -9.18
CA TRP A 131 9.28 -7.10 -7.86
C TRP A 131 10.43 -6.99 -6.85
N GLN A 132 11.68 -7.24 -7.25
CA GLN A 132 12.83 -7.13 -6.33
C GLN A 132 12.96 -5.72 -5.73
N VAL A 133 12.61 -4.68 -6.50
CA VAL A 133 12.63 -3.28 -6.03
C VAL A 133 11.51 -3.02 -5.01
N ILE A 134 10.33 -3.61 -5.22
CA ILE A 134 9.11 -3.33 -4.44
C ILE A 134 9.02 -4.21 -3.19
N ARG A 135 9.55 -5.42 -3.25
CA ARG A 135 9.59 -6.42 -2.17
C ARG A 135 9.94 -5.83 -0.79
N PRO A 136 11.03 -5.05 -0.62
CA PRO A 136 11.37 -4.47 0.69
C PRO A 136 10.33 -3.45 1.18
N VAL A 137 9.68 -2.71 0.29
CA VAL A 137 8.62 -1.74 0.62
C VAL A 137 7.38 -2.47 1.13
N VAL A 138 6.96 -3.53 0.43
CA VAL A 138 5.86 -4.41 0.85
C VAL A 138 6.16 -5.00 2.22
N LEU A 139 7.36 -5.54 2.41
CA LEU A 139 7.75 -6.19 3.66
C LEU A 139 7.68 -5.21 4.83
N ARG A 140 8.30 -4.02 4.71
CA ARG A 140 8.25 -2.98 5.75
C ARG A 140 6.81 -2.55 6.05
N TYR A 141 5.98 -2.41 5.02
CA TYR A 141 4.58 -2.03 5.21
C TYR A 141 3.79 -3.13 5.94
N LEU A 142 3.94 -4.39 5.53
CA LEU A 142 3.27 -5.52 6.17
C LEU A 142 3.72 -5.72 7.62
N GLU A 143 5.01 -5.54 7.90
CA GLU A 143 5.58 -5.63 9.24
C GLU A 143 5.06 -4.50 10.13
N LYS A 144 5.13 -3.25 9.66
CA LYS A 144 4.61 -2.08 10.41
C LYS A 144 3.13 -2.20 10.72
N THR A 145 2.35 -2.71 9.77
CA THR A 145 0.88 -2.78 9.91
C THR A 145 0.40 -4.10 10.52
N GLY A 146 1.29 -5.09 10.71
CA GLY A 146 0.95 -6.45 11.16
C GLY A 146 -0.14 -7.13 10.31
N GLY A 147 -0.27 -6.75 9.03
CA GLY A 147 -1.35 -7.20 8.14
C GLY A 147 -2.76 -6.67 8.45
N ARG A 148 -2.91 -5.68 9.35
CA ARG A 148 -4.19 -5.11 9.79
C ARG A 148 -4.63 -3.88 8.99
N PHE A 149 -4.94 -4.05 7.71
CA PHE A 149 -5.69 -3.05 6.91
C PHE A 149 -7.16 -3.49 6.73
N PRO A 150 -7.98 -2.94 5.81
CA PRO A 150 -9.22 -3.57 5.32
C PRO A 150 -9.08 -4.05 3.85
N LEU A 151 -9.59 -5.23 3.49
CA LEU A 151 -9.46 -5.76 2.11
C LEU A 151 -10.25 -4.93 1.11
N LYS A 152 -11.45 -4.48 1.51
CA LYS A 152 -12.30 -3.65 0.66
C LYS A 152 -11.63 -2.32 0.34
N THR A 153 -11.00 -1.68 1.33
CA THR A 153 -10.27 -0.41 1.15
C THR A 153 -9.11 -0.58 0.18
N VAL A 154 -8.24 -1.57 0.39
CA VAL A 154 -7.08 -1.79 -0.50
C VAL A 154 -7.51 -2.19 -1.90
N LYS A 155 -8.57 -2.99 -2.06
CA LYS A 155 -9.10 -3.34 -3.39
C LYS A 155 -9.73 -2.13 -4.09
N ASN A 156 -10.40 -1.25 -3.35
CA ASN A 156 -10.99 -0.04 -3.91
C ASN A 156 -9.92 0.97 -4.32
N GLU A 157 -8.88 1.13 -3.49
CA GLU A 157 -7.71 1.95 -3.83
C GLU A 157 -6.95 1.37 -5.03
N TYR A 158 -6.76 0.05 -5.08
CA TYR A 158 -6.20 -0.62 -6.26
C TYR A 158 -7.00 -0.30 -7.52
N ASN A 159 -8.31 -0.52 -7.51
CA ASN A 159 -9.15 -0.25 -8.68
C ASN A 159 -9.12 1.23 -9.09
N ARG A 160 -9.05 2.14 -8.12
CA ARG A 160 -8.99 3.59 -8.38
C ARG A 160 -7.64 3.99 -8.98
N VAL A 161 -6.53 3.50 -8.42
CA VAL A 161 -5.17 3.78 -8.91
C VAL A 161 -4.94 3.11 -10.26
N HIS A 162 -5.39 1.87 -10.43
CA HIS A 162 -5.29 1.13 -11.69
C HIS A 162 -6.07 1.83 -12.81
N ARG A 163 -7.26 2.35 -12.52
CA ARG A 163 -8.05 3.13 -13.49
C ARG A 163 -7.35 4.44 -13.86
N ILE A 164 -6.90 5.20 -12.87
CA ILE A 164 -6.16 6.46 -13.08
C ILE A 164 -4.85 6.20 -13.82
N TYR A 165 -4.20 5.06 -13.61
CA TYR A 165 -3.02 4.66 -14.38
C TYR A 165 -3.36 4.37 -15.83
N ALA A 166 -4.33 3.48 -16.08
CA ALA A 166 -4.71 3.08 -17.43
C ALA A 166 -5.22 4.27 -18.27
N GLU A 167 -5.96 5.19 -17.63
CA GLU A 167 -6.44 6.42 -18.25
C GLU A 167 -5.34 7.49 -18.33
N GLY A 168 -4.57 7.69 -17.25
CA GLY A 168 -3.54 8.73 -17.15
C GLY A 168 -2.32 8.49 -18.04
N ALA A 169 -1.84 7.26 -18.20
CA ALA A 169 -0.76 6.96 -19.14
C ALA A 169 -1.19 7.22 -20.59
N ARG A 170 -2.47 6.97 -20.90
CA ARG A 170 -3.06 7.24 -22.21
C ARG A 170 -3.29 8.74 -22.43
N GLU A 171 -3.76 9.46 -21.42
CA GLU A 171 -3.94 10.91 -21.46
C GLU A 171 -2.59 11.64 -21.55
N VAL A 172 -1.56 11.21 -20.83
CA VAL A 172 -0.20 11.78 -20.94
C VAL A 172 0.37 11.52 -22.33
N ARG A 173 0.24 10.30 -22.87
CA ARG A 173 0.64 10.03 -24.27
C ARG A 173 -0.15 10.89 -25.27
N LYS A 174 -1.45 11.07 -25.04
CA LYS A 174 -2.32 11.87 -25.91
C LYS A 174 -1.94 13.35 -25.85
N ALA A 175 -1.73 13.90 -24.65
CA ALA A 175 -1.27 15.27 -24.43
C ALA A 175 0.14 15.49 -24.99
N LEU A 176 1.06 14.52 -24.84
CA LEU A 176 2.37 14.57 -25.49
C LEU A 176 2.26 14.59 -27.01
N ASN A 177 1.38 13.77 -27.57
CA ASN A 177 1.21 13.65 -29.02
C ASN A 177 0.49 14.87 -29.62
N GLU A 178 -0.47 15.44 -28.90
CA GLU A 178 -1.10 16.72 -29.21
C GLU A 178 -0.08 17.87 -29.14
N LEU A 179 0.77 17.90 -28.10
CA LEU A 179 1.83 18.91 -27.95
C LEU A 179 2.94 18.76 -28.99
N ALA A 180 3.27 17.53 -29.40
CA ALA A 180 4.18 17.26 -30.51
C ALA A 180 3.59 17.62 -31.89
N GLY A 181 2.26 17.62 -32.00
CA GLY A 181 1.52 18.06 -33.19
C GLY A 181 1.40 19.58 -33.29
N ILE A 182 1.48 20.30 -32.18
CA ILE A 182 1.62 21.75 -32.15
C ILE A 182 3.06 22.10 -32.56
N LYS A 183 3.28 22.25 -33.87
CA LYS A 183 4.48 22.87 -34.43
C LYS A 183 4.66 24.23 -33.74
N PRO A 184 5.87 24.63 -33.29
CA PRO A 184 6.06 25.95 -32.73
C PRO A 184 5.74 26.94 -33.84
N ASP A 185 4.58 27.58 -33.76
CA ASP A 185 4.26 28.70 -34.62
C ASP A 185 5.35 29.75 -34.39
N GLN A 186 6.01 30.14 -35.47
CA GLN A 186 7.14 31.06 -35.48
C GLN A 186 6.77 32.45 -34.96
N SER A 187 5.50 32.70 -34.63
CA SER A 187 4.94 33.97 -34.20
C SER A 187 5.23 34.37 -32.74
N VAL A 188 5.58 33.43 -31.84
CA VAL A 188 5.85 33.78 -30.43
C VAL A 188 7.29 34.30 -30.21
N PHE A 189 8.24 33.95 -31.08
CA PHE A 189 9.63 34.38 -30.94
C PHE A 189 9.98 35.69 -31.68
N ASP A 190 9.09 36.18 -32.55
CA ASP A 190 9.26 37.49 -33.21
C ASP A 190 9.01 38.66 -32.25
N GLY A 191 8.30 38.44 -31.14
CA GLY A 191 8.13 39.42 -30.06
C GLY A 191 9.32 39.53 -29.10
N LEU A 192 10.25 38.57 -29.12
CA LEU A 192 11.45 38.56 -28.27
C LEU A 192 12.71 39.09 -28.98
N SER A 193 12.60 39.50 -30.25
CA SER A 193 13.69 40.14 -30.99
C SER A 193 13.79 41.66 -30.75
N SER A 194 12.98 42.21 -29.84
CA SER A 194 13.22 43.57 -29.35
C SER A 194 14.59 43.59 -28.67
N PRO A 195 15.52 44.45 -29.10
CA PRO A 195 16.82 44.55 -28.47
C PRO A 195 16.59 44.93 -27.01
N ILE A 196 17.12 44.12 -26.10
CA ILE A 196 17.21 44.41 -24.67
C ILE A 196 17.77 45.83 -24.58
N ARG A 197 16.90 46.79 -24.26
CA ARG A 197 17.31 48.14 -23.90
C ARG A 197 18.02 47.97 -22.57
N ASP A 198 19.30 48.33 -22.53
CA ASP A 198 20.13 48.34 -21.33
C ASP A 198 19.42 49.17 -20.25
N GLU A 199 18.60 48.51 -19.42
CA GLU A 199 18.18 49.08 -18.16
C GLU A 199 19.29 48.78 -17.17
N ALA A 200 20.08 49.82 -16.89
CA ALA A 200 21.13 49.80 -15.91
C ALA A 200 20.62 49.21 -14.59
N ILE A 201 21.26 48.12 -14.16
CA ILE A 201 21.08 47.52 -12.84
C ILE A 201 21.35 48.63 -11.81
N PRO A 202 20.36 49.03 -10.98
CA PRO A 202 20.62 49.91 -9.85
C PRO A 202 21.56 49.19 -8.88
N PRO A 203 22.57 49.85 -8.28
CA PRO A 203 23.50 49.18 -7.39
C PRO A 203 22.76 48.50 -6.23
N GLU A 204 23.14 47.26 -5.93
CA GLU A 204 22.61 46.49 -4.80
C GLU A 204 22.68 47.30 -3.51
N PRO A 205 21.63 47.27 -2.65
CA PRO A 205 21.78 47.75 -1.29
C PRO A 205 22.75 46.82 -0.56
N GLU A 206 23.85 47.41 -0.07
CA GLU A 206 24.82 46.74 0.79
C GLU A 206 24.09 45.99 1.90
N THR A 207 24.25 44.67 1.92
CA THR A 207 23.79 43.81 3.00
C THR A 207 24.61 44.13 4.24
N GLU A 208 23.99 44.91 5.14
CA GLU A 208 24.47 45.16 6.48
C GLU A 208 24.69 43.83 7.20
N ASN A 209 25.97 43.54 7.46
CA ASN A 209 26.46 42.35 8.12
C ASN A 209 25.94 42.28 9.57
N PRO A 210 25.12 41.28 9.96
CA PRO A 210 24.56 41.20 11.31
C PRO A 210 25.58 40.73 12.37
N GLU A 211 26.85 40.49 12.03
CA GLU A 211 27.85 39.92 12.93
C GLU A 211 28.62 40.95 13.78
N ALA A 212 28.17 42.21 13.85
CA ALA A 212 28.78 43.25 14.69
C ALA A 212 27.92 43.72 15.87
N ALA A 213 26.65 43.29 15.97
CA ALA A 213 25.74 43.75 17.02
C ALA A 213 25.78 42.92 18.32
N GLU A 214 26.36 41.72 18.31
CA GLU A 214 26.32 40.81 19.48
C GLU A 214 27.49 40.99 20.47
N THR A 215 28.52 41.77 20.12
CA THR A 215 29.69 41.98 21.00
C THR A 215 29.64 43.27 21.84
N ALA A 216 28.69 44.17 21.60
CA ALA A 216 28.53 45.39 22.39
C ALA A 216 27.68 45.18 23.66
N ASP A 217 26.74 44.23 23.66
CA ASP A 217 25.80 44.04 24.79
C ASP A 217 26.40 43.20 25.94
N CYS A 218 27.48 42.45 25.67
CA CYS A 218 28.15 41.62 26.68
C CYS A 218 29.15 42.40 27.57
N LEU A 219 29.55 43.62 27.17
CA LEU A 219 30.49 44.44 27.95
C LEU A 219 29.81 45.49 28.84
N SER A 220 28.52 45.79 28.64
CA SER A 220 27.79 46.74 29.49
C SER A 220 27.28 46.10 30.79
N GLN A 221 27.12 44.77 30.84
CA GLN A 221 26.58 44.07 32.02
C GLN A 221 27.63 43.65 33.07
N LYS A 222 28.90 44.07 32.91
CA LYS A 222 30.01 43.72 33.82
C LYS A 222 30.61 44.90 34.61
N GLN A 223 29.99 46.08 34.57
CA GLN A 223 30.44 47.26 35.33
C GLN A 223 29.33 47.97 36.13
N SER A 224 28.25 47.27 36.50
CA SER A 224 27.32 47.72 37.56
C SER A 224 27.10 46.64 38.60
#